data_AF-A0A813E1W2-F1
#
_entry.id   AF-A0A813E1W2-F1
#
_cell.length_a   1.000
_cell.length_b   1.000
_cell.length_c   1.000
_cell.angle_alpha   90.00
_cell.angle_beta   90.00
_cell.angle_gamma   90.00
#
_symmetry.space_group_name_H-M   'P 1'
#
loop_
_entity.id
_entity.type
_entity.pdbx_description
1 polymer ?
#
loop_
_entity_poly.entity_id
_entity_poly.type
_entity_poly.pdbx_seq_one_letter_code
_entity_poly.pdbx_strand_id
1 'polypeptide(L)'
;LWSFATLVWFEPKAEGGFSEQFAAAAASRGAEFSSRDLAMSTWALATLRAASPLRELSSRASKARPGLSLTGLAAKEVGGLAWGLGRLCTAGSTDTEQNLLDAIAEYVQKEIAGCATGTKLTAGFDCRGLAMLARGL
;
A
#
# COMPACT_ATOMS: atom_id res chain seq x y z
N LEU A 1 0.94 8.40 11.62
CA LEU A 1 0.49 7.01 11.39
C LEU A 1 1.68 6.07 11.21
N TRP A 2 2.57 6.33 10.25
CA TRP A 2 3.80 5.57 10.09
C TRP A 2 4.64 5.44 11.37
N SER A 3 4.91 6.56 12.06
CA SER A 3 5.70 6.54 13.31
C SER A 3 5.08 5.64 14.40
N PHE A 4 3.74 5.63 14.53
CA PHE A 4 3.05 4.77 15.50
C PHE A 4 3.16 3.29 15.14
N ALA A 5 3.03 2.96 13.86
CA ALA A 5 3.23 1.60 13.37
C ALA A 5 4.68 1.13 13.57
N THR A 6 5.67 2.01 13.36
CA THR A 6 7.09 1.70 13.57
C THR A 6 7.45 1.50 15.03
N LEU A 7 6.88 2.29 15.93
CA LEU A 7 7.10 2.14 17.37
C LEU A 7 6.36 0.93 17.95
N VAL A 8 5.61 0.18 17.12
CA VAL A 8 4.73 -0.92 17.53
C VAL A 8 3.85 -0.47 18.71
N TRP A 9 3.41 0.80 18.67
CA TRP A 9 2.44 1.29 19.65
C TRP A 9 1.10 0.69 19.28
N PHE A 10 0.90 -0.54 19.74
CA PHE A 10 -0.33 -1.28 19.61
C PHE A 10 -1.06 -1.18 20.94
N GLU A 11 -1.97 -0.22 21.07
CA GLU A 11 -2.98 -0.30 22.13
C GLU A 11 -3.94 -1.42 21.74
N PRO A 12 -3.94 -2.56 22.46
CA PRO A 12 -4.83 -3.65 22.12
C PRO A 12 -6.24 -3.27 22.61
N LYS A 13 -7.20 -3.27 21.69
CA LYS A 13 -8.63 -3.47 21.98
C LYS A 13 -9.30 -2.45 22.92
N ALA A 14 -9.06 -1.17 22.75
CA ALA A 14 -10.09 -0.19 23.11
C ALA A 14 -10.78 0.22 21.81
N GLU A 15 -12.03 -0.21 21.60
CA GLU A 15 -12.89 0.43 20.60
C GLU A 15 -12.83 1.95 20.86
N GLY A 16 -12.28 2.72 19.92
CA GLY A 16 -12.08 4.15 20.09
C GLY A 16 -10.73 4.59 20.68
N GLY A 17 -9.71 3.72 20.69
CA GLY A 17 -8.33 4.10 21.03
C GLY A 17 -7.79 5.20 20.11
N PHE A 18 -6.82 5.98 20.60
CA PHE A 18 -6.26 7.14 19.87
C PHE A 18 -5.77 6.77 18.46
N SER A 19 -5.14 5.61 18.31
CA SER A 19 -4.65 5.10 17.03
C SER A 19 -5.75 4.82 16.01
N GLU A 20 -6.94 4.40 16.46
CA GLU A 20 -8.08 4.10 15.59
C GLU A 20 -8.76 5.38 15.10
N GLN A 21 -8.93 6.37 15.99
CA GLN A 21 -9.46 7.69 15.60
C GLN A 21 -8.51 8.40 14.64
N PHE A 22 -7.20 8.32 14.89
CA PHE A 22 -6.19 8.87 14.01
C PHE A 22 -6.15 8.14 12.66
N ALA A 23 -6.33 6.83 12.66
CA ALA A 23 -6.43 6.02 11.45
C ALA A 23 -7.65 6.41 10.61
N ALA A 24 -8.82 6.58 11.24
CA ALA A 24 -10.04 7.02 10.56
C ALA A 24 -9.89 8.44 9.99
N ALA A 25 -9.28 9.37 10.74
CA ALA A 25 -9.01 10.72 10.27
C ALA A 25 -8.01 10.77 9.11
N ALA A 26 -7.01 9.89 9.11
CA ALA A 26 -6.08 9.77 7.99
C ALA A 26 -6.77 9.18 6.76
N ALA A 27 -7.60 8.16 6.94
CA ALA A 27 -8.34 7.52 5.86
C ALA A 27 -9.30 8.50 5.17
N SER A 28 -10.03 9.33 5.94
CA SER A 28 -10.98 10.30 5.38
C SER A 28 -10.31 11.35 4.47
N ARG A 29 -9.06 11.69 4.76
CA ARG A 29 -8.21 12.61 3.99
C ARG A 29 -7.38 11.92 2.89
N GLY A 30 -7.59 10.62 2.65
CA GLY A 30 -6.81 9.83 1.69
C GLY A 30 -6.76 10.38 0.26
N ALA A 31 -7.75 11.18 -0.14
CA ALA A 31 -7.75 11.85 -1.45
C ALA A 31 -6.67 12.95 -1.59
N GLU A 32 -6.25 13.56 -0.49
CA GLU A 32 -5.22 14.62 -0.45
C GLU A 32 -3.79 14.03 -0.48
N PHE A 33 -3.64 12.74 -0.23
CA PHE A 33 -2.33 12.12 -0.03
C PHE A 33 -1.57 12.00 -1.36
N SER A 34 -0.25 12.23 -1.29
CA SER A 34 0.63 11.87 -2.39
C SER A 34 0.72 10.34 -2.52
N SER A 35 1.22 9.84 -3.66
CA SER A 35 1.41 8.38 -3.84
C SER A 35 2.28 7.78 -2.73
N ARG A 36 3.29 8.53 -2.26
CA ARG A 36 4.17 8.13 -1.14
C ARG A 36 3.44 8.09 0.19
N ASP A 37 2.62 9.10 0.47
CA ASP A 37 1.85 9.16 1.72
C ASP A 37 0.82 8.03 1.77
N LEU A 38 0.23 7.68 0.63
CA LEU A 38 -0.65 6.51 0.49
C LEU A 38 0.12 5.22 0.77
N ALA A 39 1.28 5.01 0.14
CA ALA A 39 2.10 3.83 0.39
C ALA A 39 2.43 3.61 1.88
N MET A 40 2.88 4.69 2.53
CA MET A 40 3.29 4.68 3.93
C MET A 40 2.10 4.50 4.87
N SER A 41 0.96 5.13 4.56
CA SER A 41 -0.28 5.00 5.35
C SER A 41 -0.90 3.62 5.21
N THR A 42 -0.95 3.07 4.00
CA THR A 42 -1.41 1.70 3.71
C THR A 42 -0.59 0.67 4.50
N TRP A 43 0.74 0.75 4.45
CA TRP A 43 1.61 -0.13 5.23
C TRP A 43 1.39 0.03 6.75
N ALA A 44 1.28 1.27 7.23
CA ALA A 44 1.14 1.55 8.65
C ALA A 44 -0.21 1.08 9.20
N LEU A 45 -1.31 1.29 8.47
CA LEU A 45 -2.64 0.80 8.82
C LEU A 45 -2.70 -0.73 8.82
N ALA A 46 -2.07 -1.38 7.84
CA ALA A 46 -1.96 -2.83 7.79
C ALA A 46 -1.14 -3.39 8.98
N THR A 47 -0.04 -2.72 9.34
CA THR A 47 0.77 -3.05 10.52
C THR A 47 -0.02 -2.92 11.82
N LEU A 48 -0.83 -1.87 11.93
CA LEU A 48 -1.71 -1.63 13.07
C LEU A 48 -2.98 -2.49 13.05
N ARG A 49 -3.15 -3.39 12.06
CA ARG A 49 -4.33 -4.26 11.87
C ARG A 49 -5.65 -3.48 11.80
N ALA A 50 -5.60 -2.22 11.38
CA ALA A 50 -6.74 -1.32 11.27
C ALA A 50 -7.47 -1.53 9.93
N ALA A 51 -8.17 -2.67 9.80
CA ALA A 51 -8.77 -3.08 8.53
C ALA A 51 -9.82 -2.08 8.00
N SER A 52 -10.70 -1.56 8.85
CA SER A 52 -11.76 -0.62 8.42
C SER A 52 -11.18 0.70 7.86
N PRO A 53 -10.30 1.42 8.58
CA PRO A 53 -9.63 2.60 8.03
C PRO A 53 -8.78 2.31 6.77
N LEU A 54 -8.17 1.13 6.69
CA LEU A 54 -7.39 0.71 5.53
C LEU A 54 -8.27 0.57 4.27
N ARG A 55 -9.47 0.00 4.40
CA ARG A 55 -10.46 -0.06 3.31
C ARG A 55 -10.94 1.32 2.88
N GLU A 56 -11.19 2.20 3.83
CA GLU A 56 -11.65 3.55 3.51
C GLU A 56 -10.56 4.33 2.78
N LEU A 57 -9.29 4.20 3.21
CA LEU A 57 -8.15 4.80 2.54
C LEU A 57 -8.02 4.30 1.10
N SER A 58 -8.09 2.97 0.87
CA SER A 58 -7.94 2.38 -0.47
C SER A 58 -9.11 2.76 -1.39
N SER A 59 -10.35 2.73 -0.90
CA SER A 59 -11.56 3.15 -1.61
C SER A 59 -11.53 4.62 -2.02
N ARG A 60 -11.05 5.51 -1.14
CA ARG A 60 -10.91 6.93 -1.47
C ARG A 60 -9.77 7.18 -2.44
N ALA A 61 -8.63 6.54 -2.22
CA ALA A 61 -7.48 6.67 -3.10
C ALA A 61 -7.82 6.22 -4.53
N SER A 62 -8.55 5.11 -4.68
CA SER A 62 -8.98 4.62 -6.01
C SER A 62 -9.97 5.56 -6.68
N LYS A 63 -10.94 6.12 -5.94
CA LYS A 63 -11.91 7.09 -6.47
C LYS A 63 -11.27 8.43 -6.82
N ALA A 64 -10.35 8.92 -6.00
CA ALA A 64 -9.69 10.20 -6.21
C ALA A 64 -8.67 10.14 -7.36
N ARG A 65 -8.05 8.98 -7.57
CA ARG A 65 -7.02 8.76 -8.60
C ARG A 65 -7.22 7.40 -9.28
N PRO A 66 -8.14 7.30 -10.24
CA PRO A 66 -8.22 6.11 -11.08
C PRO A 66 -6.90 6.00 -11.87
N GLY A 67 -6.12 4.96 -11.57
CA GLY A 67 -4.77 4.78 -12.13
C GLY A 67 -3.68 5.41 -11.25
N LEU A 68 -3.63 5.03 -9.97
CA LEU A 68 -2.56 5.40 -9.03
C LEU A 68 -1.21 5.32 -9.74
N SER A 69 -0.60 6.48 -9.98
CA SER A 69 0.68 6.56 -10.67
C SER A 69 1.75 5.98 -9.74
N LEU A 70 2.13 4.73 -10.02
CA LEU A 70 3.24 4.03 -9.35
C LEU A 70 4.59 4.51 -9.88
N THR A 71 4.60 5.22 -11.00
CA THR A 71 5.82 5.83 -11.57
C THR A 71 6.35 6.92 -10.65
N GLY A 72 7.54 6.69 -10.10
CA GLY A 72 8.19 7.60 -9.14
C GLY A 72 8.08 7.16 -7.68
N LEU A 73 7.36 6.07 -7.39
CA LEU A 73 7.44 5.42 -6.07
C LEU A 73 8.74 4.64 -5.95
N ALA A 74 9.35 4.71 -4.76
CA ALA A 74 10.47 3.87 -4.41
C ALA A 74 10.02 2.42 -4.25
N ALA A 75 10.95 1.49 -4.46
CA ALA A 75 10.73 0.06 -4.30
C ALA A 75 10.00 -0.34 -3.00
N LYS A 76 10.43 0.25 -1.88
CA LYS A 76 9.85 0.04 -0.56
C LYS A 76 8.40 0.52 -0.45
N GLU A 77 8.06 1.59 -1.16
CA GLU A 77 6.72 2.18 -1.15
C GLU A 77 5.74 1.29 -1.92
N VAL A 78 6.13 0.81 -3.10
CA VAL A 78 5.35 -0.17 -3.88
C VAL A 78 5.14 -1.45 -3.08
N GLY A 79 6.20 -1.98 -2.44
CA GLY A 79 6.10 -3.18 -1.62
C GLY A 79 5.22 -3.00 -0.37
N GLY A 80 5.26 -1.83 0.27
CA GLY A 80 4.39 -1.50 1.39
C GLY A 80 2.91 -1.43 1.00
N LEU A 81 2.63 -0.87 -0.18
CA LEU A 81 1.30 -0.81 -0.77
C LEU A 81 0.77 -2.21 -1.09
N ALA A 82 1.56 -3.01 -1.80
CA ALA A 82 1.24 -4.39 -2.17
C ALA A 82 0.92 -5.25 -0.94
N TRP A 83 1.80 -5.21 0.07
CA TRP A 83 1.63 -5.97 1.30
C TRP A 83 0.39 -5.54 2.09
N GLY A 84 0.15 -4.24 2.20
CA GLY A 84 -1.00 -3.71 2.93
C GLY A 84 -2.33 -4.04 2.26
N LEU A 85 -2.41 -3.96 0.92
CA LEU A 85 -3.57 -4.37 0.16
C LEU A 85 -3.79 -5.90 0.22
N GLY A 86 -2.72 -6.70 0.16
CA GLY A 86 -2.81 -8.16 0.32
C GLY A 86 -3.45 -8.56 1.66
N ARG A 87 -3.16 -7.83 2.73
CA ARG A 87 -3.81 -8.02 4.04
C ARG A 87 -5.32 -7.76 4.01
N LEU A 88 -5.78 -6.78 3.23
CA LEU A 88 -7.23 -6.54 3.05
C LEU A 88 -7.89 -7.70 2.31
N CYS A 89 -7.25 -8.23 1.27
CA CYS A 89 -7.82 -9.33 0.51
C CYS A 89 -7.97 -10.60 1.36
N THR A 90 -7.01 -10.89 2.25
CA THR A 90 -7.13 -12.01 3.20
C THR A 90 -8.24 -11.81 4.25
N ALA A 91 -8.73 -10.58 4.44
CA ALA A 91 -9.79 -10.24 5.39
C ALA A 91 -11.17 -10.08 4.73
N GLY A 92 -11.31 -10.53 3.47
CA GLY A 92 -12.52 -10.43 2.63
C GLY A 92 -12.38 -9.29 1.62
N SER A 93 -12.06 -9.57 0.36
CA SER A 93 -11.78 -8.53 -0.63
C SER A 93 -13.06 -7.92 -1.23
N THR A 94 -12.93 -6.68 -1.68
CA THR A 94 -13.85 -6.06 -2.66
C THR A 94 -13.16 -5.96 -4.02
N ASP A 95 -13.93 -5.93 -5.12
CA ASP A 95 -13.38 -5.84 -6.49
C ASP A 95 -12.40 -4.67 -6.68
N THR A 96 -12.57 -3.59 -5.92
CA THR A 96 -11.70 -2.41 -5.96
C THR A 96 -10.31 -2.69 -5.41
N GLU A 97 -10.20 -3.51 -4.37
CA GLU A 97 -8.91 -3.89 -3.75
C GLU A 97 -8.14 -4.86 -4.66
N GLN A 98 -8.86 -5.77 -5.33
CA GLN A 98 -8.28 -6.70 -6.29
C GLN A 98 -7.74 -5.98 -7.53
N ASN A 99 -8.51 -5.04 -8.10
CA ASN A 99 -8.08 -4.23 -9.24
C ASN A 99 -6.79 -3.42 -8.93
N LEU A 100 -6.63 -2.96 -7.68
CA LEU A 100 -5.41 -2.26 -7.27
C LEU A 100 -4.21 -3.21 -7.15
N LEU A 101 -4.41 -4.42 -6.64
CA LEU A 101 -3.36 -5.44 -6.60
C LEU A 101 -2.95 -5.86 -8.01
N ASP A 102 -3.91 -6.05 -8.91
CA ASP A 102 -3.64 -6.43 -10.29
C ASP A 102 -2.85 -5.33 -11.02
N ALA A 103 -3.19 -4.05 -10.80
CA ALA A 103 -2.42 -2.91 -11.32
C ALA A 103 -0.98 -2.85 -10.76
N ILE A 104 -0.79 -3.18 -9.48
CA ILE A 104 0.55 -3.28 -8.87
C ILE A 104 1.33 -4.46 -9.47
N ALA A 105 0.68 -5.61 -9.66
CA ALA A 105 1.30 -6.78 -10.26
C ALA A 105 1.74 -6.49 -11.71
N GLU A 106 0.90 -5.84 -12.51
CA GLU A 106 1.24 -5.42 -13.88
C GLU A 106 2.43 -4.46 -13.90
N TYR A 107 2.47 -3.47 -13.00
CA TYR A 107 3.59 -2.54 -12.86
C TYR A 107 4.90 -3.27 -12.51
N VAL A 108 4.85 -4.18 -11.53
CA VAL A 108 6.02 -4.99 -11.12
C VAL A 108 6.50 -5.87 -12.28
N GLN A 109 5.60 -6.51 -13.02
CA GLN A 109 5.97 -7.31 -14.19
C GLN A 109 6.61 -6.47 -15.29
N LYS A 110 6.11 -5.25 -15.54
CA LYS A 110 6.68 -4.32 -16.51
C LYS A 110 8.09 -3.89 -16.12
N GLU A 111 8.35 -3.61 -14.85
CA GLU A 111 9.70 -3.29 -14.35
C GLU A 111 10.64 -4.52 -14.45
N ILE A 112 10.17 -5.74 -14.17
CA ILE A 112 10.95 -6.97 -14.35
C ILE A 112 11.34 -7.18 -15.82
N ALA A 113 10.40 -6.97 -16.75
CA ALA A 113 10.67 -7.05 -18.18
C ALA A 113 11.69 -5.97 -18.62
N GLY A 114 11.66 -4.80 -18.00
CA GLY A 114 12.69 -3.76 -18.15
C GLY A 114 14.08 -4.22 -17.68
N CYS A 115 14.16 -4.90 -16.52
CA CYS A 115 15.41 -5.51 -16.02
C CYS A 115 15.98 -6.52 -17.04
N ALA A 116 15.12 -7.39 -17.61
CA ALA A 116 15.54 -8.42 -18.56
C ALA A 116 16.07 -7.85 -19.89
N THR A 117 15.64 -6.63 -20.26
CA THR A 117 16.05 -5.93 -21.48
C THR A 117 17.20 -4.95 -21.26
N GLY A 118 17.75 -4.87 -20.04
CA GLY A 118 18.89 -3.99 -19.71
C GLY A 118 18.53 -2.51 -19.59
N THR A 119 17.24 -2.17 -19.51
CA THR A 119 16.80 -0.80 -19.26
C THR A 119 16.87 -0.47 -17.76
N LYS A 120 17.25 0.78 -17.44
CA LYS A 120 17.38 1.25 -16.05
C LYS A 120 16.01 1.19 -15.36
N LEU A 121 15.91 0.41 -14.29
CA LEU A 121 14.73 0.35 -13.42
C LEU A 121 14.38 1.74 -12.90
N THR A 122 13.10 2.12 -12.97
CA THR A 122 12.66 3.49 -12.65
C THR A 122 12.50 3.71 -11.14
N ALA A 123 12.29 2.65 -10.37
CA ALA A 123 11.92 2.70 -8.95
C ALA A 123 13.04 2.30 -7.97
N GLY A 124 14.30 2.19 -8.44
CA GLY A 124 15.45 1.86 -7.58
C GLY A 124 15.41 0.44 -7.00
N PHE A 125 14.60 -0.45 -7.58
CA PHE A 125 14.65 -1.87 -7.27
C PHE A 125 16.00 -2.47 -7.70
N ASP A 126 16.49 -3.47 -6.98
CA ASP A 126 17.39 -4.45 -7.56
C ASP A 126 16.53 -5.57 -8.19
N CYS A 127 17.02 -6.26 -9.23
CA CYS A 127 16.21 -7.31 -9.88
C CYS A 127 15.83 -8.44 -8.88
N ARG A 128 16.55 -8.58 -7.75
CA ARG A 128 16.21 -9.50 -6.64
C ARG A 128 14.98 -9.05 -5.84
N GLY A 129 14.87 -7.78 -5.49
CA GLY A 129 13.74 -7.22 -4.75
C GLY A 129 12.43 -7.29 -5.53
N LEU A 130 12.50 -7.06 -6.85
CA LEU A 130 11.34 -7.27 -7.75
C LEU A 130 10.92 -8.74 -7.82
N ALA A 131 11.89 -9.67 -7.91
CA ALA A 131 11.59 -11.11 -7.94
C ALA A 131 10.98 -11.61 -6.62
N MET A 132 11.34 -11.02 -5.48
CA MET A 132 10.68 -11.34 -4.20
C MET A 132 9.25 -10.81 -4.14
N LEU A 133 9.01 -9.59 -4.61
CA LEU A 133 7.66 -9.02 -4.66
C LEU A 133 6.73 -9.80 -5.58
N ALA A 134 7.23 -10.19 -6.76
CA ALA A 134 6.46 -10.98 -7.72
C ALA A 134 6.16 -12.42 -7.24
N ARG A 135 6.88 -12.93 -6.24
CA ARG A 135 6.63 -14.26 -5.62
C ARG A 135 5.72 -14.19 -4.38
N GLY A 136 5.52 -13.00 -3.81
CA GLY A 136 4.72 -12.79 -2.60
C GLY A 136 3.35 -12.16 -2.86
N LEU A 137 3.14 -11.61 -4.05
CA LEU A 137 1.83 -11.32 -4.65
C LEU A 137 1.26 -12.60 -5.27
#